data_AF-A0A498DH63-F1
#
_entry.id   AF-A0A498DH63-F1
#
_cell.length_a   1.000
_cell.length_b   1.000
_cell.length_c   1.000
_cell.angle_alpha   90.00
_cell.angle_beta   90.00
_cell.angle_gamma   90.00
#
_symmetry.space_group_name_H-M   'P 1'
#
loop_
_entity.id
_entity.type
_entity.pdbx_description
1 polymer ?
#
loop_
_entity_poly.entity_id
_entity_poly.type
_entity_poly.pdbx_seq_one_letter_code
_entity_poly.pdbx_strand_id
1 'polypeptide(L)'
;MSNDVSVTKDDIPNEPDKDTTLSSILSSPSNDIDDIIEVNFPLIDVVSDNNETAEIYATTQFSLSELSEALQDAVSPQEVSEVIENQQILIYPEKFVTLGYSESDDEVLLIEVASENYARENYSPSFLQTYFGIRLLDSIFGNNWSSNYDRDSRGSTNTTPSRGNTTFRGGGPGSGK
;
A
#
# COMPACT_ATOMS: atom_id res chain seq x y z
N MET A 1 -3.49 -7.53 2.50
CA MET A 1 -2.16 -7.52 1.88
C MET A 1 -1.70 -8.96 1.81
N SER A 2 -1.51 -9.48 0.61
CA SER A 2 -1.06 -10.88 0.39
C SER A 2 -0.13 -10.95 -0.82
N ASN A 3 0.83 -10.02 -0.87
CA ASN A 3 2.02 -10.16 -1.69
C ASN A 3 3.19 -10.27 -0.71
N ASP A 4 3.40 -11.47 -0.18
CA ASP A 4 4.56 -11.76 0.65
C ASP A 4 5.79 -11.78 -0.26
N VAL A 5 6.45 -10.62 -0.41
CA VAL A 5 7.71 -10.52 -1.12
C VAL A 5 8.78 -11.16 -0.24
N SER A 6 9.15 -12.40 -0.58
CA SER A 6 10.19 -13.14 0.13
C SER A 6 11.58 -12.64 -0.29
N VAL A 7 12.02 -11.53 0.28
CA VAL A 7 13.38 -10.98 0.09
C VAL A 7 14.29 -11.44 1.21
N THR A 8 15.48 -11.92 0.87
CA THR A 8 16.55 -12.22 1.82
C THR A 8 17.75 -11.32 1.57
N LYS A 9 18.69 -11.27 2.52
CA LYS A 9 19.92 -10.47 2.39
C LYS A 9 20.72 -10.76 1.12
N ASP A 10 20.72 -12.01 0.67
CA ASP A 10 21.45 -12.45 -0.53
C ASP A 10 20.84 -11.88 -1.83
N ASP A 11 19.59 -11.42 -1.79
CA ASP A 11 18.90 -10.81 -2.94
C ASP A 11 19.22 -9.32 -3.09
N ILE A 12 19.78 -8.70 -2.04
CA ILE A 12 20.10 -7.27 -2.03
C ILE A 12 21.46 -7.05 -2.69
N PRO A 13 21.56 -6.21 -3.73
CA PRO A 13 22.84 -5.89 -4.35
C PRO A 13 23.74 -5.10 -3.38
N ASN A 14 24.99 -4.87 -3.76
CA ASN A 14 25.92 -4.15 -2.90
C ASN A 14 25.43 -2.73 -2.59
N GLU A 15 25.18 -2.46 -1.31
CA GLU A 15 24.70 -1.17 -0.81
C GLU A 15 25.86 -0.29 -0.34
N PRO A 16 25.76 1.05 -0.45
CA PRO A 16 26.65 1.96 0.28
C PRO A 16 26.52 1.74 1.79
N ASP A 17 27.53 2.16 2.56
CA ASP A 17 27.46 2.12 4.01
C ASP A 17 26.41 3.10 4.56
N LYS A 18 25.91 2.81 5.76
CA LYS A 18 24.87 3.59 6.45
C LYS A 18 25.15 5.10 6.48
N ASP A 19 26.37 5.53 6.80
CA ASP A 19 26.71 6.94 6.96
C ASP A 19 26.68 7.69 5.62
N THR A 20 27.16 7.03 4.56
CA THR A 20 27.08 7.54 3.18
C THR A 20 25.63 7.69 2.74
N THR A 21 24.79 6.68 2.95
CA THR A 21 23.36 6.71 2.57
C THR A 21 22.60 7.77 3.37
N LEU A 22 22.82 7.86 4.68
CA LEU A 22 22.20 8.87 5.54
C LEU A 22 22.58 10.28 5.11
N SER A 23 23.85 10.52 4.77
CA SER A 23 24.30 11.82 4.27
C SER A 23 23.63 12.17 2.94
N SER A 24 23.44 11.19 2.06
CA SER A 24 22.78 11.36 0.76
C SER A 24 21.29 11.66 0.91
N ILE A 25 20.59 10.99 1.83
CA ILE A 25 19.19 11.27 2.16
C ILE A 25 19.03 12.71 2.66
N LEU A 26 19.80 13.12 3.68
CA LEU A 26 19.66 14.43 4.33
C LEU A 26 20.15 15.61 3.46
N SER A 27 20.99 15.36 2.46
CA SER A 27 21.48 16.39 1.54
C SER A 27 20.75 16.40 0.19
N SER A 28 19.74 15.54 0.01
CA SER A 28 18.97 15.48 -1.22
C SER A 28 18.34 16.85 -1.53
N PRO A 29 18.46 17.35 -2.77
CA PRO A 29 17.77 18.55 -3.19
C PRO A 29 16.29 18.31 -3.55
N SER A 30 15.85 17.04 -3.63
CA SER A 30 14.45 16.71 -3.92
C SER A 30 13.58 16.90 -2.68
N ASN A 31 12.35 17.34 -2.88
CA ASN A 31 11.32 17.37 -1.83
C ASN A 31 10.34 16.20 -1.96
N ASP A 32 10.55 15.35 -2.96
CA ASP A 32 9.71 14.20 -3.27
C ASP A 32 10.36 12.94 -2.66
N ILE A 33 9.60 12.22 -1.84
CA ILE A 33 10.14 11.13 -1.01
C ILE A 33 10.54 9.91 -1.87
N ASP A 34 9.82 9.66 -2.95
CA ASP A 34 10.08 8.59 -3.90
C ASP A 34 11.42 8.78 -4.61
N ASP A 35 11.73 10.00 -5.08
CA ASP A 35 13.05 10.33 -5.62
C ASP A 35 14.19 10.02 -4.63
N ILE A 36 13.99 10.38 -3.36
CA ILE A 36 15.00 10.14 -2.30
C ILE A 36 15.19 8.64 -2.09
N ILE A 37 14.11 7.87 -2.04
CA ILE A 37 14.19 6.42 -1.84
C ILE A 37 14.84 5.75 -3.06
N GLU A 38 14.43 6.10 -4.28
CA GLU A 38 14.94 5.53 -5.54
C GLU A 38 16.45 5.73 -5.69
N VAL A 39 16.96 6.91 -5.33
CA VAL A 39 18.39 7.22 -5.44
C VAL A 39 19.24 6.45 -4.43
N ASN A 40 18.69 6.13 -3.25
CA ASN A 40 19.46 5.66 -2.11
C ASN A 40 19.35 4.15 -1.85
N PHE A 41 18.29 3.50 -2.34
CA PHE A 41 18.02 2.10 -2.05
C PHE A 41 17.86 1.27 -3.31
N PRO A 42 18.28 0.00 -3.30
CA PRO A 42 18.08 -0.90 -4.44
C PRO A 42 16.61 -1.28 -4.60
N LEU A 43 16.08 -1.12 -5.81
CA LEU A 43 14.77 -1.62 -6.20
C LEU A 43 14.81 -3.14 -6.30
N ILE A 44 13.91 -3.81 -5.58
CA ILE A 44 13.78 -5.27 -5.52
C ILE A 44 12.62 -5.77 -6.37
N ASP A 45 11.47 -5.11 -6.28
CA ASP A 45 10.27 -5.52 -7.01
C ASP A 45 9.37 -4.32 -7.34
N VAL A 46 8.50 -4.50 -8.33
CA VAL A 46 7.46 -3.53 -8.70
C VAL A 46 6.14 -4.28 -8.82
N VAL A 47 5.21 -3.96 -7.93
CA VAL A 47 3.85 -4.50 -7.98
C VAL A 47 2.97 -3.53 -8.75
N SER A 48 2.21 -4.02 -9.72
CA SER A 48 1.29 -3.21 -10.51
C SER A 48 -0.14 -3.75 -10.43
N ASP A 49 -1.10 -2.85 -10.25
CA ASP A 49 -2.54 -3.14 -10.40
C ASP A 49 -3.24 -1.95 -11.06
N ASN A 50 -4.10 -2.20 -12.05
CA ASN A 50 -4.89 -1.17 -12.75
C ASN A 50 -4.13 0.10 -13.20
N ASN A 51 -2.89 -0.06 -13.69
CA ASN A 51 -1.96 1.01 -14.08
C ASN A 51 -1.35 1.83 -12.93
N GLU A 52 -1.63 1.48 -11.69
CA GLU A 52 -0.97 2.03 -10.51
C GLU A 52 0.13 1.07 -10.04
N THR A 53 1.17 1.60 -9.41
CA THR A 53 2.32 0.81 -8.97
C THR A 53 2.69 1.07 -7.52
N ALA A 54 3.23 0.02 -6.89
CA ALA A 54 4.03 0.11 -5.67
C ALA A 54 5.42 -0.45 -5.95
N GLU A 55 6.43 0.32 -5.61
CA GLU A 55 7.84 -0.04 -5.76
C GLU A 55 8.37 -0.53 -4.42
N ILE A 56 9.11 -1.63 -4.44
CA ILE A 56 9.62 -2.26 -3.23
C ILE A 56 11.13 -2.20 -3.29
N TYR A 57 11.71 -1.50 -2.32
CA TYR A 57 13.14 -1.41 -2.08
C TYR A 57 13.49 -2.18 -0.82
N ALA A 58 14.78 -2.47 -0.64
CA ALA A 58 15.24 -3.16 0.56
C ALA A 58 16.59 -2.62 1.02
N THR A 59 16.86 -2.75 2.32
CA THR A 59 18.18 -2.48 2.87
C THR A 59 18.51 -3.36 4.07
N THR A 60 19.79 -3.61 4.27
CA THR A 60 20.33 -4.24 5.49
C THR A 60 21.08 -3.26 6.39
N GLN A 61 21.19 -2.00 5.97
CA GLN A 61 22.03 -1.00 6.65
C GLN A 61 21.29 -0.25 7.76
N PHE A 62 19.96 -0.26 7.76
CA PHE A 62 19.14 0.52 8.68
C PHE A 62 18.19 -0.35 9.48
N SER A 63 18.00 0.03 10.75
CA SER A 63 16.79 -0.37 11.50
C SER A 63 15.60 0.48 11.06
N LEU A 64 14.39 -0.02 11.33
CA LEU A 64 13.15 0.69 11.01
C LEU A 64 13.13 2.12 11.60
N SER A 65 13.49 2.27 12.88
CA SER A 65 13.45 3.58 13.55
C SER A 65 14.47 4.55 12.97
N GLU A 66 15.68 4.09 12.66
CA GLU A 66 16.72 4.95 12.08
C GLU A 66 16.32 5.46 10.70
N LEU A 67 15.81 4.56 9.83
CA LEU A 67 15.38 4.97 8.50
C LEU A 67 14.15 5.88 8.55
N SER A 68 13.17 5.55 9.39
CA SER A 68 11.97 6.36 9.59
C SER A 68 12.31 7.79 10.00
N GLU A 69 13.23 7.96 10.95
CA GLU A 69 13.70 9.29 11.39
C GLU A 69 14.43 10.03 10.26
N ALA A 70 15.33 9.34 9.54
CA ALA A 70 16.06 9.95 8.43
C ALA A 70 15.13 10.42 7.29
N LEU A 71 14.10 9.65 6.95
CA LEU A 71 13.11 10.02 5.93
C LEU A 71 12.24 11.20 6.38
N GLN A 72 11.86 11.26 7.67
CA GLN A 72 11.10 12.38 8.24
C GLN A 72 11.91 13.67 8.28
N ASP A 73 13.21 13.58 8.59
CA ASP A 73 14.12 14.72 8.62
C ASP A 73 14.42 15.26 7.22
N ALA A 74 14.50 14.38 6.22
CA ALA A 74 14.70 14.77 4.83
C ALA A 74 13.45 15.43 4.23
N VAL A 75 12.28 14.81 4.41
CA VAL A 75 11.00 15.32 3.94
C VAL A 75 9.97 15.10 5.04
N SER A 76 9.30 16.17 5.47
CA SER A 76 8.26 16.05 6.50
C SER A 76 7.02 15.34 5.91
N PRO A 77 6.63 14.16 6.44
CA PRO A 77 5.37 13.53 6.06
C PRO A 77 4.18 14.36 6.56
N GLN A 78 3.02 14.13 5.95
CA GLN A 78 1.73 14.64 6.42
C GLN A 78 1.32 13.93 7.70
N GLU A 79 1.53 12.61 7.77
CA GLU A 79 1.17 11.77 8.91
C GLU A 79 2.16 10.63 9.07
N VAL A 80 2.37 10.20 10.32
CA VAL A 80 3.27 9.09 10.67
C VAL A 80 2.53 8.17 11.62
N SER A 81 2.47 6.88 11.31
CA SER A 81 1.85 5.90 12.20
C SER A 81 2.76 5.59 13.39
N GLU A 82 2.16 5.01 14.44
CA GLU A 82 2.95 4.25 15.41
C GLU A 82 3.61 3.03 14.74
N VAL A 83 4.65 2.49 15.38
CA VAL A 83 5.25 1.21 14.96
C VAL A 83 4.40 0.09 15.55
N ILE A 84 3.82 -0.74 14.69
CA ILE A 84 2.96 -1.87 15.06
C ILE A 84 3.51 -3.10 14.36
N GLU A 85 3.76 -4.17 15.12
CA GLU A 85 4.28 -5.44 14.57
C GLU A 85 5.54 -5.27 13.68
N ASN A 86 6.45 -4.38 14.10
CA ASN A 86 7.67 -4.02 13.37
C ASN A 86 7.41 -3.44 11.97
N GLN A 87 6.26 -2.80 11.78
CA GLN A 87 5.90 -2.07 10.57
C GLN A 87 5.47 -0.64 10.94
N GLN A 88 5.72 0.30 10.04
CA GLN A 88 5.32 1.69 10.16
C GLN A 88 4.95 2.24 8.80
N ILE A 89 3.96 3.14 8.75
CA ILE A 89 3.53 3.81 7.54
C ILE A 89 3.73 5.31 7.70
N LEU A 90 4.33 5.94 6.69
CA LEU A 90 4.50 7.38 6.57
C LEU A 90 3.69 7.84 5.36
N ILE A 91 2.83 8.83 5.55
CA ILE A 91 1.99 9.40 4.50
C ILE A 91 2.61 10.71 4.05
N TYR A 92 2.93 10.80 2.77
CA TYR A 92 3.42 11.98 2.08
C TYR A 92 2.36 12.46 1.07
N PRO A 93 2.50 13.67 0.50
CA PRO A 93 1.63 14.08 -0.60
C PRO A 93 1.66 13.05 -1.74
N GLU A 94 0.50 12.47 -2.06
CA GLU A 94 0.30 11.49 -3.13
C GLU A 94 1.07 10.15 -2.97
N LYS A 95 1.72 9.91 -1.83
CA LYS A 95 2.58 8.72 -1.60
C LYS A 95 2.39 8.11 -0.21
N PHE A 96 2.45 6.79 -0.17
CA PHE A 96 2.50 6.00 1.06
C PHE A 96 3.84 5.28 1.10
N VAL A 97 4.61 5.49 2.16
CA VAL A 97 5.85 4.76 2.42
C VAL A 97 5.62 3.80 3.58
N THR A 98 5.71 2.50 3.31
CA THR A 98 5.59 1.46 4.34
C THR A 98 6.97 0.87 4.62
N LEU A 99 7.42 0.96 5.87
CA LEU A 99 8.64 0.34 6.36
C LEU A 99 8.28 -0.92 7.14
N GLY A 100 8.92 -2.05 6.84
CA GLY A 100 8.69 -3.30 7.57
C GLY A 100 9.79 -4.32 7.31
N TYR A 101 10.06 -5.19 8.27
CA TYR A 101 11.05 -6.26 8.06
C TYR A 101 10.50 -7.35 7.13
N SER A 102 11.38 -7.96 6.34
CA SER A 102 11.01 -9.11 5.51
C SER A 102 10.63 -10.30 6.38
N GLU A 103 9.55 -10.99 6.04
CA GLU A 103 9.14 -12.21 6.75
C GLU A 103 10.16 -13.35 6.57
N SER A 104 10.94 -13.31 5.49
CA SER A 104 11.96 -14.30 5.16
C SER A 104 13.31 -14.03 5.82
N ASP A 105 13.57 -12.80 6.26
CA ASP A 105 14.86 -12.37 6.83
C ASP A 105 14.68 -11.08 7.67
N ASP A 106 14.86 -11.19 9.00
CA ASP A 106 14.69 -10.06 9.93
C ASP A 106 15.87 -9.07 9.92
N GLU A 107 16.94 -9.36 9.19
CA GLU A 107 18.00 -8.38 8.89
C GLU A 107 17.64 -7.48 7.70
N VAL A 108 16.59 -7.81 6.94
CA VAL A 108 16.17 -7.06 5.75
C VAL A 108 15.01 -6.14 6.10
N LEU A 109 15.23 -4.85 5.96
CA LEU A 109 14.19 -3.83 6.02
C LEU A 109 13.66 -3.56 4.61
N LEU A 110 12.37 -3.77 4.41
CA LEU A 110 11.64 -3.44 3.18
C LEU A 110 11.07 -2.02 3.26
N ILE A 111 11.07 -1.36 2.11
CA ILE A 111 10.57 -0.01 1.90
C ILE A 111 9.62 -0.07 0.71
N GLU A 112 8.31 -0.09 0.95
CA GLU A 112 7.31 -0.02 -0.11
C GLU A 112 6.92 1.44 -0.33
N VAL A 113 7.03 1.91 -1.57
CA VAL A 113 6.61 3.23 -2.03
C VAL A 113 5.41 3.06 -2.95
N ALA A 114 4.21 3.33 -2.44
CA ALA A 114 2.96 3.23 -3.17
C ALA A 114 2.40 4.61 -3.52
N SER A 115 1.77 4.75 -4.69
CA SER A 115 0.93 5.94 -4.97
C SER A 115 -0.29 5.96 -4.05
N GLU A 116 -0.84 7.14 -3.78
CA GLU A 116 -2.12 7.27 -3.05
C GLU A 116 -3.23 6.45 -3.72
N ASN A 117 -3.28 6.43 -5.06
CA ASN A 117 -4.24 5.63 -5.82
C ASN A 117 -4.01 4.14 -5.63
N TYR A 118 -2.76 3.68 -5.68
CA TYR A 118 -2.43 2.28 -5.42
C TYR A 118 -2.89 1.88 -4.02
N ALA A 119 -2.54 2.66 -3.00
CA ALA A 119 -2.93 2.42 -1.62
C ALA A 119 -4.47 2.41 -1.47
N ARG A 120 -5.17 3.38 -2.07
CA ARG A 120 -6.64 3.48 -2.06
C ARG A 120 -7.32 2.22 -2.61
N GLU A 121 -6.73 1.59 -3.63
CA GLU A 121 -7.34 0.45 -4.33
C GLU A 121 -6.92 -0.89 -3.72
N ASN A 122 -5.67 -1.01 -3.28
CA ASN A 122 -5.05 -2.28 -2.91
C ASN A 122 -4.96 -2.50 -1.40
N TYR A 123 -4.97 -1.44 -0.59
CA TYR A 123 -4.88 -1.59 0.87
C TYR A 123 -6.27 -1.79 1.45
N SER A 124 -6.43 -2.82 2.28
CA SER A 124 -7.70 -3.02 2.94
C SER A 124 -7.94 -1.92 3.98
N PRO A 125 -9.18 -1.42 4.13
CA PRO A 125 -9.48 -0.43 5.17
C PRO A 125 -9.12 -0.93 6.57
N SER A 126 -9.29 -2.22 6.84
CA SER A 126 -8.92 -2.81 8.14
C SER A 126 -7.43 -2.72 8.42
N PHE A 127 -6.59 -2.89 7.40
CA PHE A 127 -5.13 -2.78 7.54
C PHE A 127 -4.74 -1.34 7.87
N LEU A 128 -5.19 -0.37 7.06
CA LEU A 128 -4.86 1.04 7.28
C LEU A 128 -5.44 1.58 8.59
N GLN A 129 -6.60 1.08 9.04
CA GLN A 129 -7.20 1.44 10.32
C GLN A 129 -6.40 0.95 11.54
N THR A 130 -5.51 -0.03 11.37
CA THR A 130 -4.54 -0.42 12.42
C THR A 130 -3.58 0.73 12.70
N TYR A 131 -3.19 1.47 11.66
CA TYR A 131 -2.16 2.51 11.73
C TYR A 131 -2.73 3.93 11.89
N PHE A 132 -3.88 4.19 11.28
CA PHE A 132 -4.46 5.52 11.18
C PHE A 132 -5.95 5.54 11.52
N GLY A 133 -6.41 6.65 12.10
CA GLY A 133 -7.83 6.84 12.37
C GLY A 133 -8.65 6.94 11.09
N ILE A 134 -9.85 6.34 11.08
CA ILE A 134 -10.75 6.33 9.90
C ILE A 134 -11.06 7.73 9.34
N ARG A 135 -11.13 8.75 10.20
CA ARG A 135 -11.39 10.14 9.78
C ARG A 135 -10.24 10.75 8.97
N LEU A 136 -9.00 10.38 9.31
CA LEU A 136 -7.83 10.79 8.56
C LEU A 136 -7.85 10.11 7.19
N LEU A 137 -8.07 8.80 7.15
CA LEU A 137 -8.14 8.02 5.91
C LEU A 137 -9.25 8.51 4.97
N ASP A 138 -10.44 8.83 5.49
CA ASP A 138 -11.53 9.42 4.69
C ASP A 138 -11.17 10.82 4.15
N SER A 139 -10.27 11.57 4.82
CA SER A 139 -9.82 12.88 4.33
C SER A 139 -8.82 12.79 3.18
N ILE A 140 -8.03 11.70 3.15
CA ILE A 140 -7.07 11.40 2.10
C ILE A 140 -7.81 10.80 0.90
N PHE A 141 -8.49 9.67 1.09
CA PHE A 141 -9.09 8.92 -0.02
C PHE A 141 -10.50 9.38 -0.43
N GLY A 142 -11.06 10.34 0.30
CA GLY A 142 -12.42 10.85 0.08
C GLY A 142 -13.49 10.15 0.93
N ASN A 143 -14.59 10.89 1.16
CA ASN A 143 -15.66 10.47 2.05
C ASN A 143 -16.25 9.10 1.68
N ASN A 144 -16.42 8.24 2.68
CA ASN A 144 -16.97 6.88 2.59
C ASN A 144 -16.10 5.86 1.83
N TRP A 145 -14.80 6.12 1.61
CA TRP A 145 -13.89 5.14 1.00
C TRP A 145 -13.95 3.79 1.72
N SER A 146 -13.82 3.81 3.05
CA SER A 146 -13.90 2.62 3.91
C SER A 146 -15.21 1.85 3.77
N SER A 147 -16.34 2.57 3.70
CA SER A 147 -17.68 2.00 3.60
C SER A 147 -18.00 1.40 2.22
N ASN A 148 -17.33 1.87 1.17
CA ASN A 148 -17.49 1.32 -0.18
C ASN A 148 -16.81 -0.05 -0.28
N TYR A 149 -15.64 -0.22 0.34
CA TYR A 149 -14.94 -1.50 0.41
C TYR A 149 -15.77 -2.59 1.15
N ASP A 150 -16.47 -2.22 2.21
CA ASP A 150 -17.37 -3.12 2.94
C ASP A 150 -18.58 -3.59 2.10
N ARG A 151 -19.05 -2.77 1.16
CA ARG A 151 -20.18 -3.13 0.28
C ARG A 151 -19.75 -4.08 -0.82
N ASP A 152 -18.56 -3.88 -1.38
CA ASP A 152 -18.02 -4.77 -2.40
C ASP A 152 -17.64 -6.14 -1.81
N SER A 153 -17.09 -6.16 -0.59
CA SER A 153 -16.77 -7.41 0.11
C SER A 153 -18.01 -8.17 0.62
N ARG A 154 -19.14 -7.48 0.84
CA ARG A 154 -20.45 -8.10 1.19
C ARG A 154 -21.38 -8.30 -0.02
N GLY A 155 -20.88 -8.07 -1.22
CA GLY A 155 -21.66 -8.04 -2.47
C GLY A 155 -21.75 -9.35 -3.25
N SER A 156 -21.24 -10.48 -2.74
CA SER A 156 -21.37 -11.81 -3.39
C SER A 156 -22.29 -12.78 -2.64
N THR A 157 -23.46 -12.28 -2.22
CA THR A 157 -24.65 -13.11 -2.03
C THR A 157 -25.87 -12.31 -2.46
N ASN A 158 -26.02 -12.10 -3.77
CA ASN A 158 -27.33 -11.80 -4.35
C ASN A 158 -27.57 -12.76 -5.51
N THR A 159 -27.76 -14.03 -5.15
CA THR A 159 -28.77 -14.87 -5.82
C THR A 159 -30.08 -14.10 -5.77
N THR A 160 -30.32 -13.28 -6.79
CA THR A 160 -31.66 -12.76 -7.03
C THR A 160 -32.48 -13.97 -7.50
N PRO A 161 -33.48 -14.47 -6.75
CA PRO A 161 -34.48 -15.31 -7.37
C PRO A 161 -35.24 -14.41 -8.34
N SER A 162 -35.02 -14.67 -9.63
CA SER A 162 -35.80 -14.16 -10.75
C SER A 162 -37.24 -13.83 -10.38
N ARG A 163 -37.65 -12.57 -10.60
CA ARG A 163 -39.00 -12.21 -11.04
C ARG A 163 -39.06 -10.75 -11.47
N GLY A 164 -39.14 -10.53 -12.79
CA GLY A 164 -39.79 -9.35 -13.33
C GLY A 164 -39.07 -8.58 -14.43
N ASN A 165 -38.75 -9.22 -15.56
CA ASN A 165 -38.84 -8.53 -16.85
C ASN A 165 -39.01 -9.54 -18.01
N THR A 166 -40.24 -9.96 -18.26
CA THR A 166 -40.57 -10.81 -19.41
C THR A 166 -40.88 -9.95 -20.62
N THR A 167 -39.93 -9.82 -21.53
CA THR A 167 -40.20 -9.46 -22.93
C THR A 167 -39.81 -10.62 -23.84
N PHE A 168 -40.54 -11.73 -23.74
CA PHE A 168 -40.65 -12.70 -24.81
C PHE A 168 -42.08 -13.22 -24.90
N ARG A 169 -42.71 -12.89 -26.03
CA ARG A 169 -43.96 -13.45 -26.54
C ARG A 169 -43.83 -14.96 -26.71
N GLY A 170 -44.90 -15.71 -26.43
CA GLY A 170 -45.07 -17.02 -27.04
C GLY A 170 -46.06 -17.95 -26.33
N GLY A 171 -47.30 -17.97 -26.80
CA GLY A 171 -48.09 -19.21 -26.87
C GLY A 171 -48.84 -19.62 -25.61
N GLY A 172 -50.06 -19.10 -25.46
CA GLY A 172 -51.12 -19.86 -24.77
C GLY A 172 -51.54 -21.06 -25.62
N PRO A 173 -51.84 -22.19 -24.98
CA PRO A 173 -53.13 -22.81 -25.23
C PRO A 173 -53.76 -23.31 -23.94
N GLY A 174 -54.89 -22.71 -23.57
CA GLY A 174 -55.71 -23.16 -22.46
C GLY A 174 -57.18 -22.98 -22.82
N SER A 175 -57.82 -24.06 -23.27
CA SER A 175 -59.23 -24.36 -23.02
C SER A 175 -59.47 -25.82 -23.40
N GLY A 176 -59.70 -26.63 -22.38
CA GLY A 176 -60.40 -27.90 -22.52
C GLY A 176 -61.90 -27.70 -22.35
N LYS A 177 -62.63 -28.70 -22.87
CA LYS A 177 -64.09 -28.86 -23.03
C LYS A 177 -64.66 -28.31 -24.33
#